data_AF-A0A0K8UDK9-F1
#
_entry.id   AF-A0A0K8UDK9-F1
#
_cell.length_a   1.000
_cell.length_b   1.000
_cell.length_c   1.000
_cell.angle_alpha   90.00
_cell.angle_beta   90.00
_cell.angle_gamma   90.00
#
_symmetry.space_group_name_H-M   'P 1'
#
loop_
_entity.id
_entity.type
_entity.pdbx_description
1 polymer ?
#
loop_
_entity_poly.entity_id
_entity_poly.type
_entity_poly.pdbx_seq_one_letter_code
_entity_poly.pdbx_strand_id
1 'polypeptide(L)'
;MEIDSNNEKSINSDNAEAILCLPGQRLCISEETTVAGQGTYERGGYIYATLAGSVQVKEKDKCKYIEVKCAGSQTIVPVAGDVITARVLQVNQRFAKCSIICIGDHILERTYRGIVRKEDVRASEKDRVEMYKSFRPGDVILARVVI
;
A
#
# COMPACT_ATOMS: atom_id res chain seq x y z
N MET A 1 17.39 -35.84 -15.69
CA MET A 1 18.57 -35.42 -14.90
C MET A 1 18.61 -33.92 -15.05
N GLU A 2 17.80 -33.22 -14.24
CA GLU A 2 18.22 -32.61 -12.96
C GLU A 2 18.86 -31.24 -13.26
N ILE A 3 18.42 -30.07 -12.76
CA ILE A 3 17.41 -29.67 -11.77
C ILE A 3 17.14 -28.17 -12.04
N ASP A 4 15.89 -27.72 -11.91
CA ASP A 4 15.53 -26.30 -11.82
C ASP A 4 16.14 -25.66 -10.57
N SER A 5 16.59 -24.41 -10.67
CA SER A 5 16.92 -23.58 -9.52
C SER A 5 16.53 -22.13 -9.79
N ASN A 6 15.21 -21.89 -9.71
CA ASN A 6 14.71 -20.64 -9.14
C ASN A 6 15.27 -20.52 -7.72
N ASN A 7 16.00 -19.45 -7.42
CA ASN A 7 15.85 -18.84 -6.11
C ASN A 7 16.12 -17.35 -6.16
N GLU A 8 15.15 -16.63 -5.63
CA GLU A 8 14.98 -15.20 -5.57
C GLU A 8 16.19 -14.54 -4.91
N LYS A 9 16.88 -13.66 -5.63
CA LYS A 9 17.63 -12.59 -4.99
C LYS A 9 16.74 -11.36 -4.94
N SER A 10 15.85 -11.33 -3.95
CA SER A 10 15.40 -10.09 -3.32
C SER A 10 16.64 -9.45 -2.68
N ILE A 11 17.40 -8.71 -3.49
CA ILE A 11 18.53 -7.94 -3.01
C ILE A 11 17.94 -6.76 -2.23
N ASN A 12 17.93 -6.90 -0.90
CA ASN A 12 17.79 -5.81 0.05
C ASN A 12 18.69 -4.64 -0.38
N SER A 13 18.09 -3.53 -0.77
CA SER A 13 18.77 -2.26 -0.99
C SER A 13 18.71 -1.38 0.26
N ASP A 14 19.05 -1.97 1.40
CA ASP A 14 19.36 -1.22 2.61
C ASP A 14 20.85 -0.86 2.53
N ASN A 15 21.15 0.43 2.34
CA ASN A 15 22.47 1.09 2.20
C ASN A 15 22.90 1.48 0.77
N ALA A 16 22.04 2.17 0.03
CA ALA A 16 22.52 3.28 -0.80
C ALA A 16 22.39 4.55 0.06
N GLU A 17 23.43 5.39 0.12
CA GLU A 17 23.35 6.69 0.80
C GLU A 17 22.06 7.39 0.34
N ALA A 18 21.08 7.49 1.24
CA ALA A 18 19.79 8.02 0.88
C ALA A 18 19.98 9.50 0.58
N ILE A 19 19.98 9.85 -0.73
CA ILE A 19 20.03 11.23 -1.16
C ILE A 19 18.77 11.90 -0.62
N LEU A 20 18.94 12.65 0.46
CA LEU A 20 17.88 13.40 1.09
C LEU A 20 17.65 14.68 0.29
N CYS A 21 16.41 14.96 -0.05
CA CYS A 21 16.03 16.20 -0.70
C CYS A 21 15.10 17.02 0.20
N LEU A 22 15.20 18.34 0.06
CA LEU A 22 14.25 19.29 0.62
C LEU A 22 13.25 19.76 -0.45
N PRO A 23 12.01 20.13 -0.06
CA PRO A 23 11.06 20.76 -0.97
C PRO A 23 11.67 22.00 -1.63
N GLY A 24 11.60 22.06 -2.96
CA GLY A 24 12.21 23.11 -3.79
C GLY A 24 13.64 22.81 -4.26
N GLN A 25 14.25 21.71 -3.82
CA GLN A 25 15.57 21.31 -4.29
C GLN A 25 15.51 20.83 -5.75
N ARG A 26 16.43 21.34 -6.57
CA ARG A 26 16.61 20.90 -7.96
C ARG A 26 17.30 19.55 -7.98
N LEU A 27 16.66 18.53 -8.59
CA LEU A 27 17.17 17.17 -8.66
C LEU A 27 17.92 16.90 -9.96
N CYS A 28 17.28 17.18 -11.11
CA CYS A 28 17.87 16.94 -12.42
C CYS A 28 17.31 17.87 -13.50
N ILE A 29 17.88 17.76 -14.69
CA ILE A 29 17.35 18.35 -15.93
C ILE A 29 16.24 17.45 -16.45
N SER A 30 15.17 18.04 -16.96
CA SER A 30 14.10 17.34 -17.66
C SER A 30 14.56 17.00 -19.07
N GLU A 31 14.92 15.75 -19.29
CA GLU A 31 15.20 15.18 -20.62
C GLU A 31 14.05 14.27 -21.03
N GLU A 32 13.92 13.95 -22.32
CA GLU A 32 12.87 13.04 -22.82
C GLU A 32 12.92 11.64 -22.16
N THR A 33 14.08 11.28 -21.60
CA THR A 33 14.29 10.04 -20.85
C THR A 33 13.97 10.17 -19.36
N THR A 34 13.78 11.37 -18.80
CA THR A 34 13.66 11.57 -17.35
C THR A 34 12.38 12.33 -17.02
N VAL A 35 11.43 11.63 -16.39
CA VAL A 35 10.08 12.14 -16.12
C VAL A 35 9.88 12.37 -14.61
N ALA A 36 9.15 13.43 -14.27
CA ALA A 36 8.76 13.70 -12.89
C ALA A 36 7.78 12.63 -12.37
N GLY A 37 8.21 11.90 -11.34
CA GLY A 37 7.40 10.91 -10.63
C GLY A 37 6.72 11.49 -9.39
N GLN A 38 6.19 10.62 -8.53
CA GLN A 38 5.54 11.01 -7.29
C GLN A 38 6.46 11.84 -6.39
N GLY A 39 5.97 12.99 -5.91
CA GLY A 39 6.74 13.87 -5.01
C GLY A 39 7.74 14.78 -5.72
N THR A 40 7.74 14.82 -7.05
CA THR A 40 8.50 15.77 -7.86
C THR A 40 7.59 16.51 -8.84
N TYR A 41 8.06 17.64 -9.36
CA TYR A 41 7.39 18.36 -10.45
C TYR A 41 8.40 18.93 -11.43
N GLU A 42 7.99 19.11 -12.68
CA GLU A 42 8.79 19.76 -13.71
C GLU A 42 8.46 21.25 -13.79
N ARG A 43 9.49 22.10 -13.83
CA ARG A 43 9.33 23.53 -14.12
C ARG A 43 10.53 24.05 -14.90
N GLY A 44 10.27 24.60 -16.09
CA GLY A 44 11.30 25.25 -16.90
C GLY A 44 12.45 24.32 -17.32
N GLY A 45 12.13 23.06 -17.66
CA GLY A 45 13.14 22.07 -18.09
C GLY A 45 13.98 21.48 -16.95
N TYR A 46 13.57 21.66 -15.69
CA TYR A 46 14.20 21.05 -14.52
C TYR A 46 13.17 20.37 -13.64
N ILE A 47 13.58 19.29 -12.97
CA ILE A 47 12.77 18.56 -12.00
C ILE A 47 13.14 19.02 -10.59
N TYR A 48 12.12 19.40 -9.83
CA TYR A 48 12.22 19.85 -8.45
C TYR A 48 11.51 18.88 -7.52
N ALA A 49 12.02 18.75 -6.30
CA ALA A 49 11.35 18.01 -5.24
C ALA A 49 10.17 18.84 -4.68
N THR A 50 9.00 18.22 -4.54
CA THR A 50 7.86 18.79 -3.79
C THR A 50 7.90 18.33 -2.33
N LEU A 51 8.41 17.13 -2.09
CA LEU A 51 8.42 16.48 -0.77
C LEU A 51 9.83 16.46 -0.18
N ALA A 52 9.90 16.43 1.15
CA ALA A 52 11.13 16.14 1.88
C ALA A 52 11.27 14.61 2.01
N GLY A 53 12.43 14.06 1.65
CA GLY A 53 12.61 12.62 1.77
C GLY A 53 13.76 12.06 0.94
N SER A 54 13.77 10.75 0.79
CA SER A 54 14.76 10.04 -0.02
C SER A 54 14.35 10.03 -1.48
N VAL A 55 15.27 10.42 -2.37
CA VAL A 55 15.08 10.32 -3.81
C VAL A 55 15.27 8.86 -4.25
N GLN A 56 14.28 8.31 -4.94
CA GLN A 56 14.34 7.00 -5.60
C GLN A 56 14.15 7.18 -7.10
N VAL A 57 15.11 6.69 -7.87
CA VAL A 57 15.01 6.68 -9.34
C VAL A 57 14.54 5.29 -9.76
N LYS A 58 13.36 5.22 -10.38
CA LYS A 58 12.81 3.99 -10.96
C LYS A 58 12.89 4.07 -12.48
N GLU A 59 13.45 3.05 -13.13
CA GLU A 59 13.49 2.98 -14.58
C GLU A 59 12.37 2.07 -15.08
N LYS A 60 11.49 2.59 -15.96
CA LYS A 60 10.45 1.84 -16.66
C LYS A 60 10.36 2.32 -18.11
N ASP A 61 10.34 1.37 -19.05
CA ASP A 61 10.09 1.63 -20.47
C ASP A 61 10.98 2.71 -21.11
N LYS A 62 12.30 2.65 -20.85
CA LYS A 62 13.33 3.64 -21.29
C LYS A 62 13.20 5.04 -20.68
N CYS A 63 12.24 5.24 -19.77
CA CYS A 63 12.07 6.47 -19.00
C CYS A 63 12.48 6.25 -17.52
N LYS A 64 13.26 7.17 -16.99
CA LYS A 64 13.66 7.27 -15.58
C LYS A 64 12.65 8.16 -14.85
N TYR A 65 11.94 7.58 -13.90
CA TYR A 65 11.04 8.27 -13.01
C TYR A 65 11.78 8.64 -11.74
N ILE A 66 11.81 9.94 -11.44
CA ILE A 66 12.37 10.43 -10.18
C ILE A 66 11.22 10.58 -9.20
N GLU A 67 11.20 9.72 -8.18
CA GLU A 67 10.22 9.75 -7.12
C GLU A 67 10.90 10.18 -5.82
N VAL A 68 10.21 10.97 -5.00
CA VAL A 68 10.65 11.28 -3.65
C VAL A 68 9.76 10.55 -2.67
N LYS A 69 10.32 9.61 -1.92
CA LYS A 69 9.62 8.94 -0.83
C LYS A 69 9.85 9.72 0.46
N CYS A 70 8.75 10.11 1.08
CA CYS A 70 8.77 10.61 2.45
C CYS A 70 9.14 9.48 3.41
N ALA A 71 9.79 9.80 4.53
CA ALA A 71 10.07 8.85 5.61
C ALA A 71 8.81 8.42 6.38
N GLY A 72 7.68 9.14 6.23
CA GLY A 72 6.38 8.74 6.78
C GLY A 72 5.78 7.53 6.06
N SER A 73 4.89 6.79 6.72
CA SER A 73 4.24 5.63 6.10
C SER A 73 3.55 5.99 4.79
N GLN A 74 3.67 5.10 3.80
CA GLN A 74 3.03 5.28 2.52
C GLN A 74 1.51 5.24 2.70
N THR A 75 0.81 6.24 2.16
CA THR A 75 -0.65 6.22 2.15
C THR A 75 -1.10 5.28 1.03
N ILE A 76 -1.19 3.99 1.38
CA ILE A 76 -1.69 2.97 0.46
C ILE A 76 -3.21 2.98 0.55
N VAL A 77 -3.85 3.12 -0.60
CA VAL A 77 -5.29 2.98 -0.72
C VAL A 77 -5.59 1.50 -0.95
N PRO A 78 -6.52 0.90 -0.19
CA PRO A 78 -6.91 -0.50 -0.41
C PRO A 78 -7.53 -0.69 -1.79
N VAL A 79 -7.04 -1.67 -2.54
CA VAL A 79 -7.55 -2.04 -3.86
C VAL A 79 -8.39 -3.32 -3.73
N ALA A 80 -9.33 -3.52 -4.66
CA ALA A 80 -10.09 -4.76 -4.72
C ALA A 80 -9.18 -5.97 -4.90
N GLY A 81 -9.43 -7.01 -4.10
CA GLY A 81 -8.62 -8.23 -4.10
C GLY A 81 -7.49 -8.25 -3.08
N ASP A 82 -7.15 -7.11 -2.45
CA ASP A 82 -6.13 -7.07 -1.42
C ASP A 82 -6.56 -7.82 -0.15
N VAL A 83 -5.62 -8.53 0.46
CA VAL A 83 -5.80 -9.16 1.77
C VAL A 83 -5.44 -8.14 2.85
N ILE A 84 -6.38 -7.91 3.76
CA ILE A 84 -6.27 -6.91 4.81
C ILE A 84 -6.40 -7.56 6.18
N THR A 85 -5.71 -6.96 7.15
CA THR A 85 -5.90 -7.26 8.57
C THR A 85 -6.74 -6.15 9.19
N ALA A 86 -7.89 -6.50 9.73
CA ALA A 86 -8.83 -5.55 10.31
C ALA A 86 -9.24 -5.96 11.71
N ARG A 87 -9.53 -4.97 12.56
CA ARG A 87 -10.08 -5.17 13.90
C ARG A 87 -11.57 -4.86 13.91
N VAL A 88 -12.37 -5.76 14.45
CA VAL A 88 -13.82 -5.60 14.61
C VAL A 88 -14.08 -4.57 15.70
N LEU A 89 -14.80 -3.50 15.37
CA LEU A 89 -15.21 -2.46 16.30
C LEU A 89 -16.56 -2.79 16.94
N GLN A 90 -17.55 -3.09 16.09
CA GLN A 90 -18.92 -3.32 16.52
C GLN A 90 -19.56 -4.36 15.61
N VAL A 91 -20.31 -5.28 16.21
CA VAL A 91 -21.06 -6.31 15.49
C VAL A 91 -22.56 -6.00 15.60
N ASN A 92 -23.23 -5.90 14.46
CA ASN A 92 -24.69 -5.85 14.36
C ASN A 92 -25.20 -7.16 13.76
N GLN A 93 -26.51 -7.38 13.79
CA GLN A 93 -27.11 -8.60 13.24
C GLN A 93 -26.89 -8.76 11.73
N ARG A 94 -26.83 -7.65 10.98
CA ARG A 94 -26.69 -7.64 9.51
C ARG A 94 -25.26 -7.42 9.01
N PHE A 95 -24.42 -6.75 9.80
CA PHE A 95 -23.06 -6.39 9.39
C PHE A 95 -22.16 -6.17 10.60
N ALA A 96 -20.85 -6.33 10.42
CA ALA A 96 -19.83 -5.94 11.38
C ALA A 96 -19.05 -4.73 10.85
N LYS A 97 -18.84 -3.73 11.71
CA LYS A 97 -17.96 -2.60 11.45
C LYS A 97 -16.54 -2.98 11.84
N CYS A 98 -15.60 -2.76 10.94
CA CYS A 98 -14.20 -3.10 11.13
C CYS A 98 -13.32 -1.87 10.86
N SER A 99 -12.15 -1.85 11.49
CA SER A 99 -11.09 -0.87 11.29
C SER A 99 -9.89 -1.58 10.70
N ILE A 100 -9.52 -1.21 9.47
CA ILE A 100 -8.40 -1.80 8.75
C ILE A 100 -7.11 -1.23 9.31
N ILE A 101 -6.19 -2.12 9.71
CA ILE A 101 -4.91 -1.75 10.33
C ILE A 101 -3.79 -1.96 9.34
N CYS A 102 -3.80 -3.08 8.60
CA CYS A 102 -2.77 -3.43 7.64
C CYS A 102 -3.37 -3.87 6.31
N ILE A 103 -2.68 -3.55 5.22
CA ILE A 103 -2.94 -4.07 3.87
C ILE A 103 -1.72 -4.89 3.48
N GLY A 104 -1.86 -6.21 3.35
CA GLY A 104 -0.73 -7.13 3.21
C GLY A 104 0.31 -6.89 4.30
N ASP A 105 1.54 -6.56 3.89
CA ASP A 105 2.67 -6.31 4.77
C ASP A 105 2.80 -4.84 5.21
N HIS A 106 1.94 -3.96 4.70
CA HIS A 106 2.01 -2.53 4.98
C HIS A 106 1.06 -2.13 6.11
N ILE A 107 1.65 -1.55 7.17
CA ILE A 107 0.91 -0.99 8.29
C ILE A 107 0.44 0.41 7.90
N LEU A 108 -0.85 0.67 8.11
CA LEU A 108 -1.43 1.98 7.88
C LEU A 108 -1.39 2.81 9.16
N GLU A 109 -0.83 4.03 9.10
CA GLU A 109 -0.96 4.98 10.20
C GLU A 109 -2.40 5.45 10.40
N ARG A 110 -3.15 5.61 9.31
CA ARG A 110 -4.57 5.96 9.32
C ARG A 110 -5.41 4.74 9.01
N THR A 111 -6.24 4.33 9.97
CA THR A 111 -7.12 3.19 9.76
C THR A 111 -8.27 3.53 8.82
N TYR A 112 -8.53 2.66 7.84
CA TYR A 112 -9.75 2.73 7.03
C TYR A 112 -10.91 2.03 7.74
N ARG A 113 -12.14 2.44 7.44
CA ARG A 113 -13.34 1.78 7.94
C ARG A 113 -13.82 0.75 6.92
N GLY A 114 -13.99 -0.49 7.36
CA GLY A 114 -14.55 -1.59 6.57
C GLY A 114 -15.89 -2.05 7.13
N ILE A 115 -16.70 -2.67 6.28
CA ILE A 115 -17.96 -3.31 6.67
C ILE A 115 -17.93 -4.74 6.13
N VAL A 116 -18.16 -5.70 7.02
CA VAL A 116 -18.36 -7.11 6.64
C VAL A 116 -19.85 -7.39 6.70
N ARG A 117 -20.43 -7.80 5.57
CA ARG A 117 -21.87 -8.11 5.48
C ARG A 117 -22.13 -9.58 5.82
N LYS A 118 -23.39 -9.92 6.09
CA LYS A 118 -23.79 -11.29 6.47
C LYS A 118 -23.52 -12.31 5.37
N GLU A 119 -23.77 -11.92 4.13
CA GLU A 119 -23.55 -12.73 2.94
C GLU A 119 -22.08 -13.09 2.68
N ASP A 120 -21.13 -12.34 3.24
CA ASP A 120 -19.69 -12.45 2.94
C ASP A 120 -18.90 -13.23 4.01
N VAL A 121 -19.55 -13.66 5.09
CA VAL A 121 -18.86 -14.33 6.21
C VAL A 121 -18.46 -15.77 5.88
N ARG A 122 -19.31 -16.49 5.14
CA ARG A 122 -19.10 -17.90 4.78
C ARG A 122 -19.37 -18.12 3.31
N ALA A 123 -18.57 -19.00 2.69
CA ALA A 123 -18.79 -19.42 1.30
C ALA A 123 -20.04 -20.31 1.15
N SER A 124 -20.32 -21.15 2.15
CA SER A 124 -21.47 -22.07 2.20
C SER A 124 -22.46 -21.67 3.30
N GLU A 125 -23.74 -22.00 3.13
CA GLU A 125 -24.84 -21.70 4.06
C GLU A 125 -24.97 -20.21 4.45
N LYS A 126 -24.87 -19.29 3.48
CA LYS A 126 -24.94 -17.83 3.70
C LYS A 126 -26.16 -17.36 4.50
N ASP A 127 -27.32 -17.99 4.30
CA ASP A 127 -28.58 -17.58 4.94
C ASP A 127 -28.64 -17.91 6.43
N ARG A 128 -27.96 -18.98 6.87
CA ARG A 128 -28.00 -19.44 8.25
C ARG A 128 -26.94 -18.77 9.14
N VAL A 129 -26.11 -17.89 8.59
CA VAL A 129 -25.03 -17.25 9.36
C VAL A 129 -25.60 -16.28 10.40
N GLU A 130 -25.12 -16.41 11.63
CA GLU A 130 -25.35 -15.46 12.71
C GLU A 130 -24.05 -14.69 13.01
N MET A 131 -24.12 -13.37 12.93
CA MET A 131 -22.98 -12.48 13.16
C MET A 131 -22.38 -12.61 14.56
N TYR A 132 -23.24 -12.66 15.58
CA TYR A 132 -22.82 -12.76 16.98
C TYR A 132 -22.07 -14.06 17.32
N LYS A 133 -22.28 -15.13 16.53
CA LYS A 133 -21.53 -16.38 16.68
C LYS A 133 -20.20 -16.38 15.93
N SER A 134 -20.05 -15.48 14.95
CA SER A 134 -18.88 -15.44 14.06
C SER A 134 -17.84 -14.40 14.49
N PHE A 135 -18.28 -13.25 15.01
CA PHE A 135 -17.39 -12.15 15.39
C PHE A 135 -17.77 -11.57 16.75
N ARG A 136 -16.77 -11.13 17.50
CA ARG A 136 -16.90 -10.33 18.71
C ARG A 136 -16.19 -8.99 18.55
N PRO A 137 -16.66 -7.92 19.22
CA PRO A 137 -15.96 -6.64 19.21
C PRO A 137 -14.58 -6.81 19.85
N GLY A 138 -13.55 -6.29 19.17
CA GLY A 138 -12.14 -6.45 19.56
C GLY A 138 -11.39 -7.53 18.78
N ASP A 139 -12.07 -8.42 18.06
CA ASP A 139 -11.42 -9.49 17.29
C ASP A 139 -10.61 -8.93 16.13
N VAL A 140 -9.50 -9.59 15.80
CA VAL A 140 -8.69 -9.30 14.61
C VAL A 140 -8.99 -10.35 13.55
N ILE A 141 -9.40 -9.89 12.37
CA ILE A 141 -9.84 -10.72 11.25
C ILE A 141 -8.96 -10.47 10.03
N LEU A 142 -8.75 -11.53 9.26
CA LEU A 142 -8.22 -11.45 7.89
C LEU A 142 -9.41 -11.42 6.94
N ALA A 143 -9.42 -10.44 6.04
CA ALA A 143 -10.46 -10.27 5.05
C ALA A 143 -9.85 -9.91 3.69
N ARG A 144 -10.62 -10.11 2.63
CA ARG A 144 -10.27 -9.66 1.28
C ARG A 144 -11.19 -8.51 0.89
N VAL A 145 -10.63 -7.45 0.34
CA VAL A 145 -11.39 -6.29 -0.13
C VAL A 145 -12.21 -6.69 -1.37
N VAL A 146 -13.50 -6.39 -1.32
CA VAL A 146 -14.46 -6.56 -2.42
C VAL A 146 -15.10 -5.21 -2.74
N ILE A 147 -15.37 -4.96 -4.03
CA ILE A 147 -16.08 -3.77 -4.56
C ILE A 147 -17.56 -4.11 -4.73
#